data_AF-X1RKB1-F1
#
_entry.id   AF-X1RKB1-F1
#
_cell.length_a   1.000
_cell.length_b   1.000
_cell.length_c   1.000
_cell.angle_alpha   90.00
_cell.angle_beta   90.00
_cell.angle_gamma   90.00
#
_symmetry.space_group_name_H-M   'P 1'
#
loop_
_entity.id
_entity.type
_entity.pdbx_description
1 polymer ?
#
loop_
_entity_poly.entity_id
_entity_poly.type
_entity_poly.pdbx_seq_one_letter_code
_entity_poly.pdbx_strand_id
1 'polypeptide(L)'
;ADGSDTKQFEQIVTYAQQADILFVCPHSIDAQNEAIRTAEEEYNCPVVVYKDYISGKARVCAMYNDLVAAQEMAKEAVKWIEDTYGTTEGKTVISMNGTLAGGWKKRHDGFQWIMKNHPEINFVEIIGGDTPEGWADVAESCVAGPGQDVVAVLSASDGPYLMGMLEALEKYDKLYYQGDPKHVFIASIDGKPSTLHWLRMGYIDVVYSQTPDSIAAALWNVAKEYILKDASYQYEPYELPVIPIPLEVKQPEGCYWGGEDLT
;
A
#
# COMPACT_ATOMS: atom_id res chain seq x y z
N ALA A 1 -17.98 -3.18 4.90
CA ALA A 1 -18.43 -3.42 6.27
C ALA A 1 -18.20 -2.23 7.22
N ASP A 2 -17.92 -1.02 6.70
CA ASP A 2 -17.76 0.21 7.50
C ASP A 2 -16.79 0.08 8.68
N GLY A 3 -15.68 -0.65 8.49
CA GLY A 3 -14.69 -0.88 9.54
C GLY A 3 -15.16 -1.78 10.70
N SER A 4 -16.18 -2.61 10.51
CA SER A 4 -16.66 -3.56 11.52
C SER A 4 -16.37 -5.00 11.12
N ASP A 5 -15.59 -5.69 11.96
CA ASP A 5 -15.30 -7.11 11.77
C ASP A 5 -16.55 -7.98 11.83
N THR A 6 -17.42 -7.75 12.81
CA THR A 6 -18.70 -8.45 12.94
C THR A 6 -19.57 -8.29 11.70
N LYS A 7 -19.70 -7.06 11.20
CA LYS A 7 -20.51 -6.79 10.01
C LYS A 7 -19.91 -7.46 8.78
N GLN A 8 -18.58 -7.48 8.63
CA GLN A 8 -17.93 -8.15 7.50
C GLN A 8 -18.12 -9.66 7.57
N PHE A 9 -17.98 -10.25 8.75
CA PHE A 9 -18.22 -11.67 8.99
C PHE A 9 -19.63 -12.06 8.52
N GLU A 10 -20.65 -11.35 8.99
CA GLU A 10 -22.05 -11.59 8.62
C GLU A 10 -22.30 -11.44 7.11
N GLN A 11 -21.67 -10.43 6.49
CA GLN A 11 -21.75 -10.22 5.04
C GLN A 11 -21.16 -11.39 4.25
N ILE A 12 -19.97 -11.88 4.64
CA ILE A 12 -19.32 -13.02 3.97
C ILE A 12 -20.21 -14.27 4.05
N VAL A 13 -20.66 -14.63 5.26
CA VAL A 13 -21.51 -15.81 5.50
C VAL A 13 -22.84 -15.72 4.74
N THR A 14 -23.45 -14.54 4.71
CA THR A 14 -24.74 -14.32 4.02
C THR A 14 -24.59 -14.40 2.51
N TYR A 15 -23.56 -13.78 1.94
CA TYR A 15 -23.39 -13.74 0.48
C TYR A 15 -22.81 -15.04 -0.08
N ALA A 16 -22.05 -15.81 0.71
CA ALA A 16 -21.56 -17.12 0.29
C ALA A 16 -22.68 -18.11 -0.06
N GLN A 17 -23.87 -17.94 0.52
CA GLN A 17 -25.06 -18.75 0.21
C GLN A 17 -25.79 -18.30 -1.07
N GLN A 18 -25.39 -17.18 -1.67
CA GLN A 18 -26.10 -16.51 -2.76
C GLN A 18 -25.23 -16.27 -4.00
N ALA A 19 -23.90 -16.40 -3.87
CA ALA A 19 -22.94 -16.07 -4.89
C ALA A 19 -22.07 -17.30 -5.22
N ASP A 20 -21.67 -17.41 -6.49
CA ASP A 20 -20.77 -18.48 -6.95
C ASP A 20 -19.31 -18.24 -6.54
N ILE A 21 -18.96 -17.02 -6.13
CA ILE A 21 -17.62 -16.61 -5.71
C ILE A 21 -17.70 -15.31 -4.91
N LEU A 22 -16.82 -15.13 -3.93
CA LEU A 22 -16.68 -13.87 -3.19
C LEU A 22 -15.31 -13.23 -3.39
N PHE A 23 -15.29 -11.91 -3.52
CA PHE A 23 -14.08 -11.07 -3.49
C PHE A 23 -14.09 -10.23 -2.22
N VAL A 24 -13.10 -10.44 -1.35
CA VAL A 24 -13.08 -9.87 -0.01
C VAL A 24 -11.80 -9.08 0.20
N CYS A 25 -11.93 -7.80 0.53
CA CYS A 25 -10.86 -7.02 1.15
C CYS A 25 -11.07 -7.12 2.67
N PRO A 26 -10.28 -7.91 3.40
CA PRO A 26 -10.49 -8.15 4.83
C PRO A 26 -10.21 -6.87 5.61
N HIS A 27 -11.05 -6.58 6.61
CA HIS A 27 -10.83 -5.48 7.53
C HIS A 27 -9.71 -5.80 8.53
N SER A 28 -9.71 -7.01 9.06
CA SER A 28 -8.72 -7.52 10.00
C SER A 28 -8.09 -8.82 9.50
N ILE A 29 -6.82 -9.01 9.85
CA ILE A 29 -6.02 -10.17 9.44
C ILE A 29 -6.61 -11.49 9.97
N ASP A 30 -7.12 -11.49 11.20
CA ASP A 30 -7.56 -12.72 11.87
C ASP A 30 -9.08 -12.87 11.95
N ALA A 31 -9.82 -11.77 12.11
CA ALA A 31 -11.24 -11.81 12.45
C ALA A 31 -12.13 -12.42 11.35
N GLN A 32 -11.67 -12.40 10.10
CA GLN A 32 -12.44 -12.87 8.94
C GLN A 32 -12.15 -14.33 8.58
N ASN A 33 -11.15 -14.95 9.22
CA ASN A 33 -10.72 -16.32 8.91
C ASN A 33 -11.88 -17.33 8.98
N GLU A 34 -12.70 -17.25 10.02
CA GLU A 34 -13.78 -18.21 10.23
C GLU A 34 -14.93 -18.01 9.23
N ALA A 35 -15.30 -16.76 8.92
CA ALA A 35 -16.31 -16.50 7.88
C ALA A 35 -15.87 -17.02 6.51
N ILE A 36 -14.59 -16.84 6.18
CA ILE A 36 -14.01 -17.32 4.92
C ILE A 36 -13.98 -18.86 4.89
N ARG A 37 -13.60 -19.50 6.00
CA ARG A 37 -13.64 -20.95 6.14
C ARG A 37 -15.07 -21.48 5.95
N THR A 38 -16.05 -20.89 6.62
CA THR A 38 -17.47 -21.25 6.47
C THR A 38 -17.95 -21.07 5.03
N ALA A 39 -17.58 -19.97 4.37
CA ALA A 39 -17.92 -19.75 2.96
C ALA A 39 -17.39 -20.87 2.05
N GLU A 40 -16.12 -21.26 2.20
CA GLU A 40 -15.52 -22.30 1.38
C GLU A 40 -16.00 -23.70 1.73
N GLU A 41 -16.00 -24.07 3.01
CA GLU A 41 -16.20 -25.46 3.44
C GLU A 41 -17.68 -25.84 3.64
N GLU A 42 -18.53 -24.89 4.02
CA GLU A 42 -19.95 -25.18 4.30
C GLU A 42 -20.86 -24.78 3.14
N TYR A 43 -20.51 -23.71 2.43
CA TYR A 43 -21.32 -23.20 1.31
C TYR A 43 -20.68 -23.44 -0.05
N ASN A 44 -19.48 -24.03 -0.10
CA ASN A 44 -18.77 -24.33 -1.34
C ASN A 44 -18.61 -23.09 -2.22
N CYS A 45 -18.43 -21.94 -1.58
CA CYS A 45 -18.26 -20.65 -2.22
C CYS A 45 -16.78 -20.25 -2.12
N PRO A 46 -16.00 -20.33 -3.22
CA PRO A 46 -14.61 -19.91 -3.23
C PRO A 46 -14.47 -18.44 -2.82
N VAL A 47 -13.48 -18.14 -1.97
CA VAL A 47 -13.20 -16.77 -1.54
C VAL A 47 -11.85 -16.31 -2.08
N VAL A 48 -11.87 -15.18 -2.80
CA VAL A 48 -10.69 -14.47 -3.25
C VAL A 48 -10.43 -13.29 -2.33
N VAL A 49 -9.27 -13.29 -1.67
CA VAL A 49 -8.80 -12.18 -0.86
C VAL A 49 -7.94 -11.25 -1.70
N TYR A 50 -8.28 -9.96 -1.70
CA TYR A 50 -7.58 -8.95 -2.50
C TYR A 50 -7.18 -7.74 -1.65
N LYS A 51 -6.13 -7.04 -2.10
CA LYS A 51 -5.55 -5.82 -1.53
C LYS A 51 -4.85 -6.03 -0.18
N ASP A 52 -5.56 -6.57 0.81
CA ASP A 52 -5.03 -6.93 2.12
C ASP A 52 -4.87 -8.47 2.24
N TYR A 53 -4.60 -8.98 3.45
CA TYR A 53 -4.38 -10.40 3.70
C TYR A 53 -5.08 -10.88 4.96
N ILE A 54 -5.25 -12.19 5.03
CA ILE A 54 -5.69 -12.92 6.22
C ILE A 54 -4.58 -13.84 6.70
N SER A 55 -4.62 -14.25 7.96
CA SER A 55 -3.68 -15.27 8.49
C SER A 55 -4.13 -16.71 8.18
N GLY A 56 -5.42 -16.89 7.87
CA GLY A 56 -6.02 -18.16 7.49
C GLY A 56 -5.82 -18.51 6.02
N LYS A 57 -6.70 -19.39 5.53
CA LYS A 57 -6.71 -19.83 4.13
C LYS A 57 -7.93 -19.25 3.41
N ALA A 58 -7.70 -18.84 2.18
CA ALA A 58 -8.72 -18.52 1.19
C ALA A 58 -8.30 -19.20 -0.13
N ARG A 59 -9.19 -19.23 -1.13
CA ARG A 59 -8.91 -19.83 -2.43
C ARG A 59 -7.66 -19.24 -3.07
N VAL A 60 -7.56 -17.92 -3.05
CA VAL A 60 -6.36 -17.17 -3.39
C VAL A 60 -6.34 -15.86 -2.60
N CYS A 61 -5.14 -15.45 -2.20
CA CYS A 61 -4.89 -14.18 -1.55
C CYS A 61 -3.78 -13.45 -2.32
N ALA A 62 -4.06 -12.24 -2.80
CA ALA A 62 -3.03 -11.38 -3.38
C ALA A 62 -3.00 -10.03 -2.67
N MET A 63 -1.80 -9.63 -2.27
CA MET A 63 -1.56 -8.36 -1.59
C MET A 63 -0.33 -7.66 -2.13
N TYR A 64 -0.28 -6.35 -1.95
CA TYR A 64 0.91 -5.56 -2.21
C TYR A 64 2.01 -5.87 -1.19
N ASN A 65 3.27 -5.93 -1.61
CA ASN A 65 4.39 -6.17 -0.70
C ASN A 65 4.89 -4.85 -0.07
N ASP A 66 4.13 -4.36 0.91
CA ASP A 66 4.38 -3.10 1.62
C ASP A 66 5.80 -3.01 2.21
N LEU A 67 6.31 -4.10 2.77
CA LEU A 67 7.63 -4.13 3.40
C LEU A 67 8.74 -3.89 2.37
N VAL A 68 8.70 -4.66 1.27
CA VAL A 68 9.72 -4.55 0.22
C VAL A 68 9.61 -3.19 -0.47
N ALA A 69 8.40 -2.73 -0.80
CA ALA A 69 8.20 -1.41 -1.39
C ALA A 69 8.79 -0.28 -0.54
N ALA A 70 8.51 -0.29 0.77
CA ALA A 70 9.07 0.70 1.69
C ALA A 70 10.60 0.60 1.84
N GLN A 71 11.16 -0.62 1.80
CA GLN A 71 12.62 -0.79 1.80
C GLN A 71 13.27 -0.27 0.52
N GLU A 72 12.68 -0.50 -0.65
CA GLU A 72 13.19 0.05 -1.90
C GLU A 72 13.07 1.58 -1.91
N MET A 73 11.96 2.12 -1.42
CA MET A 73 11.76 3.57 -1.28
C MET A 73 12.81 4.21 -0.35
N ALA A 74 13.17 3.53 0.74
CA ALA A 74 14.23 3.96 1.65
C ALA A 74 15.62 3.93 0.98
N LYS A 75 15.94 2.87 0.23
CA LYS A 75 17.22 2.77 -0.52
C LYS A 75 17.32 3.85 -1.58
N GLU A 76 16.23 4.15 -2.26
CA GLU A 76 16.18 5.17 -3.31
C GLU A 76 16.40 6.58 -2.76
N ALA A 77 15.79 6.91 -1.61
CA ALA A 77 16.06 8.17 -0.93
C ALA A 77 17.53 8.29 -0.49
N VAL A 78 18.11 7.22 0.09
CA VAL A 78 19.53 7.21 0.45
C VAL A 78 20.42 7.41 -0.77
N LYS A 79 20.15 6.68 -1.86
CA LYS A 79 20.89 6.83 -3.11
C LYS A 79 20.81 8.26 -3.65
N TRP A 80 19.61 8.85 -3.65
CA TRP A 80 19.42 10.23 -4.08
C TRP A 80 20.23 11.22 -3.22
N ILE A 81 20.27 11.01 -1.90
CA ILE A 81 21.07 11.82 -0.98
C ILE A 81 22.57 11.70 -1.30
N GLU A 82 23.08 10.49 -1.50
CA GLU A 82 24.48 10.24 -1.88
C GLU A 82 24.83 10.90 -3.20
N ASP A 83 23.99 10.72 -4.22
CA ASP A 83 24.21 11.29 -5.56
C ASP A 83 24.16 12.83 -5.54
N THR A 84 23.32 13.42 -4.67
CA THR A 84 23.12 14.88 -4.58
C THR A 84 24.17 15.57 -3.72
N TYR A 85 24.53 14.99 -2.58
CA TYR A 85 25.38 15.64 -1.57
C TYR A 85 26.76 15.00 -1.42
N GLY A 86 27.00 13.82 -2.00
CA GLY A 86 28.23 13.04 -1.83
C GLY A 86 28.37 12.37 -0.46
N THR A 87 27.40 12.54 0.44
CA THR A 87 27.38 11.94 1.79
C THR A 87 25.97 11.93 2.37
N THR A 88 25.68 10.89 3.16
CA THR A 88 24.47 10.75 3.99
C THR A 88 24.64 11.31 5.40
N GLU A 89 25.87 11.59 5.83
CA GLU A 89 26.19 11.99 7.20
C GLU A 89 25.49 13.31 7.58
N GLY A 90 24.72 13.28 8.67
CA GLY A 90 24.00 14.44 9.20
C GLY A 90 22.81 14.90 8.34
N LYS A 91 22.45 14.16 7.29
CA LYS A 91 21.26 14.45 6.47
C LYS A 91 20.01 14.03 7.20
N THR A 92 18.94 14.81 7.06
CA THR A 92 17.67 14.53 7.74
C THR A 92 16.68 13.89 6.77
N VAL A 93 16.17 12.73 7.16
CA VAL A 93 15.10 12.02 6.43
C VAL A 93 13.91 11.90 7.35
N ILE A 94 12.74 12.37 6.89
CA ILE A 94 11.48 12.21 7.61
C ILE A 94 10.79 10.96 7.07
N SER A 95 10.34 10.06 7.94
CA SER A 95 9.32 9.06 7.59
C SER A 95 7.99 9.39 8.25
N MET A 96 6.92 9.29 7.48
CA MET A 96 5.58 9.68 7.89
C MET A 96 4.61 8.53 7.69
N ASN A 97 3.86 8.19 8.73
CA ASN A 97 3.02 7.01 8.73
C ASN A 97 1.72 7.18 9.54
N GLY A 98 0.78 6.26 9.34
CA GLY A 98 -0.48 6.19 10.06
C GLY A 98 -0.37 5.30 11.28
N THR A 99 -1.50 4.78 11.76
CA THR A 99 -1.45 3.78 12.83
C THR A 99 -0.58 2.59 12.43
N LEU A 100 0.24 2.10 13.36
CA LEU A 100 1.20 1.03 13.12
C LEU A 100 0.49 -0.35 13.09
N ALA A 101 -0.47 -0.49 12.19
CA ALA A 101 -1.26 -1.68 11.92
C ALA A 101 -1.29 -1.98 10.41
N GLY A 102 -1.63 -3.23 10.04
CA GLY A 102 -1.80 -3.65 8.64
C GLY A 102 -0.62 -3.29 7.73
N GLY A 103 -0.92 -2.77 6.53
CA GLY A 103 0.09 -2.34 5.56
C GLY A 103 0.99 -1.20 6.08
N TRP A 104 0.45 -0.26 6.85
CA TRP A 104 1.23 0.84 7.44
C TRP A 104 2.32 0.35 8.40
N LYS A 105 2.05 -0.68 9.21
CA LYS A 105 3.11 -1.32 10.02
C LYS A 105 4.25 -1.85 9.16
N LYS A 106 3.92 -2.55 8.06
CA LYS A 106 4.92 -3.12 7.14
C LYS A 106 5.74 -2.02 6.46
N ARG A 107 5.11 -0.90 6.09
CA ARG A 107 5.80 0.27 5.50
C ARG A 107 6.76 0.91 6.51
N HIS A 108 6.33 1.11 7.75
CA HIS A 108 7.21 1.58 8.84
C HIS A 108 8.43 0.66 9.00
N ASP A 109 8.19 -0.66 9.08
CA ASP A 109 9.26 -1.66 9.23
C ASP A 109 10.24 -1.64 8.05
N GLY A 110 9.75 -1.30 6.85
CA GLY A 110 10.60 -1.14 5.68
C GLY A 110 11.49 0.10 5.79
N PHE A 111 10.96 1.22 6.26
CA PHE A 111 11.75 2.45 6.46
C PHE A 111 12.83 2.29 7.54
N GLN A 112 12.65 1.39 8.52
CA GLN A 112 13.68 1.06 9.51
C GLN A 112 14.99 0.58 8.90
N TRP A 113 14.99 0.21 7.62
CA TRP A 113 16.20 -0.07 6.87
C TRP A 113 17.20 1.10 6.94
N ILE A 114 16.75 2.36 6.95
CA ILE A 114 17.63 3.53 7.09
C ILE A 114 18.35 3.51 8.43
N MET A 115 17.62 3.42 9.55
CA MET A 115 18.24 3.40 10.88
C MET A 115 19.25 2.26 11.05
N LYS A 116 18.98 1.12 10.42
CA LYS A 116 19.85 -0.05 10.51
C LYS A 116 21.12 0.07 9.67
N ASN A 117 21.04 0.65 8.47
CA ASN A 117 22.14 0.63 7.50
C ASN A 117 22.85 1.98 7.33
N HIS A 118 22.19 3.07 7.73
CA HIS A 118 22.65 4.45 7.66
C HIS A 118 22.41 5.19 8.99
N PRO A 119 22.99 4.72 10.11
CA PRO A 119 22.79 5.34 11.43
C PRO A 119 23.32 6.77 11.53
N GLU A 120 24.11 7.23 10.55
CA GLU A 120 24.59 8.60 10.41
C GLU A 120 23.52 9.58 9.88
N ILE A 121 22.42 9.07 9.31
CA ILE A 121 21.25 9.86 8.89
C ILE A 121 20.45 10.22 10.14
N ASN A 122 20.08 11.50 10.26
CA ASN A 122 19.08 11.94 11.23
C ASN A 122 17.69 11.51 10.75
N PHE A 123 17.30 10.29 11.13
CA PHE A 123 16.01 9.71 10.75
C PHE A 123 14.91 10.12 11.74
N VAL A 124 13.95 10.90 11.26
CA VAL A 124 12.83 11.44 12.06
C VAL A 124 11.55 10.73 11.69
N GLU A 125 10.92 10.08 12.66
CA GLU A 125 9.68 9.33 12.45
C GLU A 125 8.48 10.08 13.02
N ILE A 126 7.43 10.21 12.22
CA ILE A 126 6.17 10.84 12.66
C ILE A 126 4.97 9.95 12.35
N ILE A 127 4.06 9.85 13.32
CA ILE A 127 2.87 8.99 13.28
C ILE A 127 1.62 9.86 13.39
N GLY A 128 0.88 10.01 12.29
CA GLY A 128 -0.29 10.89 12.19
C GLY A 128 -1.64 10.23 12.48
N GLY A 129 -1.65 8.93 12.81
CA GLY A 129 -2.88 8.17 13.05
C GLY A 129 -3.66 7.86 11.76
N ASP A 130 -4.99 7.79 11.85
CA ASP A 130 -5.84 7.30 10.75
C ASP A 130 -6.46 8.41 9.88
N THR A 131 -6.20 9.69 10.19
CA THR A 131 -6.83 10.84 9.50
C THR A 131 -5.81 11.73 8.78
N PRO A 132 -6.18 12.34 7.63
CA PRO A 132 -5.34 13.34 6.96
C PRO A 132 -4.96 14.52 7.85
N GLU A 133 -5.87 14.98 8.72
CA GLU A 133 -5.62 16.10 9.63
C GLU A 133 -4.54 15.75 10.66
N GLY A 134 -4.57 14.54 11.23
CA GLY A 134 -3.53 14.09 12.16
C GLY A 134 -2.17 13.97 11.49
N TRP A 135 -2.13 13.57 10.22
CA TRP A 135 -0.92 13.56 9.39
C TRP A 135 -0.39 14.98 9.14
N ALA A 136 -1.25 15.94 8.84
CA ALA A 136 -0.87 17.34 8.67
C ALA A 136 -0.30 17.96 9.96
N ASP A 137 -0.94 17.73 11.11
CA ASP A 137 -0.51 18.27 12.41
C ASP A 137 0.91 17.82 12.79
N VAL A 138 1.21 16.53 12.60
CA VAL A 138 2.55 15.99 12.88
C VAL A 138 3.58 16.43 11.85
N ALA A 139 3.19 16.60 10.58
CA ALA A 139 4.07 17.08 9.53
C ALA A 139 4.50 18.54 9.79
N GLU A 140 3.56 19.43 10.09
CA GLU A 140 3.85 20.83 10.40
C GLU A 140 4.82 20.93 11.60
N SER A 141 4.48 20.25 12.71
CA SER A 141 5.31 20.24 13.92
C SER A 141 6.71 19.69 13.66
N CYS A 142 6.84 18.70 12.78
CA CYS A 142 8.12 18.10 12.40
C CYS A 142 8.96 19.06 11.57
N VAL A 143 8.41 19.61 10.48
CA VAL A 143 9.14 20.54 9.59
C VAL A 143 9.54 21.82 10.33
N ALA A 144 8.73 22.27 11.29
CA ALA A 144 9.04 23.42 12.15
C ALA A 144 10.16 23.16 13.19
N GLY A 145 10.49 21.90 13.46
CA GLY A 145 11.39 21.50 14.55
C GLY A 145 12.39 20.43 14.13
N PRO A 146 12.21 19.16 14.54
CA PRO A 146 13.22 18.11 14.32
C PRO A 146 13.53 17.83 12.85
N GLY A 147 12.60 18.14 11.93
CA GLY A 147 12.72 18.00 10.49
C GLY A 147 13.10 19.30 9.76
N GLN A 148 13.53 20.36 10.45
CA GLN A 148 13.83 21.65 9.82
C GLN A 148 14.89 21.57 8.71
N ASP A 149 15.80 20.59 8.76
CA ASP A 149 16.87 20.38 7.78
C ASP A 149 16.59 19.17 6.87
N VAL A 150 15.31 18.81 6.70
CA VAL A 150 14.88 17.69 5.86
C VAL A 150 15.39 17.82 4.43
N VAL A 151 15.94 16.73 3.91
CA VAL A 151 16.32 16.59 2.49
C VAL A 151 15.54 15.48 1.80
N ALA A 152 14.92 14.57 2.55
CA ALA A 152 14.03 13.56 1.98
C ALA A 152 12.84 13.24 2.90
N VAL A 153 11.69 12.95 2.28
CA VAL A 153 10.45 12.51 2.93
C VAL A 153 10.04 11.15 2.36
N LEU A 154 9.78 10.20 3.26
CA LEU A 154 9.22 8.88 2.96
C LEU A 154 7.80 8.80 3.54
N SER A 155 6.79 8.84 2.67
CA SER A 155 5.40 8.82 3.10
C SER A 155 4.78 7.44 2.91
N ALA A 156 4.31 6.83 4.00
CA ALA A 156 3.67 5.53 3.97
C ALA A 156 2.27 5.56 3.33
N SER A 157 1.71 6.71 2.98
CA SER A 157 0.49 6.87 2.19
C SER A 157 0.58 8.18 1.41
N ASP A 158 -0.21 8.32 0.35
CA ASP A 158 -0.22 9.51 -0.49
C ASP A 158 -1.58 10.24 -0.53
N GLY A 159 -1.72 11.17 -1.48
CA GLY A 159 -2.89 12.02 -1.66
C GLY A 159 -3.23 12.81 -0.40
N PRO A 160 -4.45 12.73 0.15
CA PRO A 160 -4.83 13.52 1.33
C PRO A 160 -3.87 13.38 2.51
N TYR A 161 -3.29 12.18 2.71
CA TYR A 161 -2.36 11.94 3.81
C TYR A 161 -0.99 12.60 3.60
N LEU A 162 -0.54 12.77 2.35
CA LEU A 162 0.73 13.45 2.03
C LEU A 162 0.56 14.97 1.92
N MET A 163 -0.65 15.47 1.67
CA MET A 163 -0.91 16.89 1.43
C MET A 163 -0.36 17.79 2.54
N GLY A 164 -0.61 17.44 3.81
CA GLY A 164 -0.15 18.25 4.95
C GLY A 164 1.37 18.39 5.03
N MET A 165 2.14 17.40 4.53
CA MET A 165 3.59 17.53 4.42
C MET A 165 4.00 18.50 3.32
N LEU A 166 3.34 18.47 2.15
CA LEU A 166 3.62 19.43 1.07
C LEU A 166 3.31 20.87 1.53
N GLU A 167 2.18 21.07 2.20
CA GLU A 167 1.79 22.36 2.77
C GLU A 167 2.77 22.83 3.86
N ALA A 168 3.26 21.92 4.72
CA ALA A 168 4.28 22.24 5.70
C ALA A 168 5.59 22.65 5.03
N LEU A 169 6.07 21.90 4.03
CA LEU A 169 7.27 22.27 3.27
C LEU A 169 7.10 23.63 2.58
N GLU A 170 5.94 23.91 1.99
CA GLU A 170 5.66 25.22 1.37
C GLU A 170 5.70 26.34 2.40
N LYS A 171 5.02 26.17 3.53
CA LYS A 171 4.95 27.15 4.63
C LYS A 171 6.34 27.54 5.14
N TYR A 172 7.28 26.60 5.15
CA TYR A 172 8.65 26.80 5.61
C TYR A 172 9.67 27.03 4.47
N ASP A 173 9.21 27.39 3.25
CA ASP A 173 10.03 27.68 2.07
C ASP A 173 10.99 26.53 1.70
N LYS A 174 10.44 25.31 1.62
CA LYS A 174 11.15 24.04 1.30
C LYS A 174 10.49 23.24 0.18
N LEU A 175 9.30 23.60 -0.26
CA LEU A 175 8.64 22.93 -1.37
C LEU A 175 9.15 23.51 -2.71
N TYR A 176 10.25 22.93 -3.20
CA TYR A 176 10.80 23.24 -4.52
C TYR A 176 10.56 22.07 -5.48
N TYR A 177 10.59 22.35 -6.79
CA TYR A 177 10.42 21.33 -7.81
C TYR A 177 11.71 20.55 -8.06
N GLN A 178 11.58 19.34 -8.60
CA GLN A 178 12.71 18.56 -9.10
C GLN A 178 13.63 19.41 -9.98
N GLY A 179 14.93 19.28 -9.75
CA GLY A 179 15.98 20.05 -10.43
C GLY A 179 16.36 21.35 -9.71
N ASP A 180 15.57 21.84 -8.75
CA ASP A 180 16.01 22.91 -7.86
C ASP A 180 17.05 22.39 -6.85
N PRO A 181 18.17 23.09 -6.61
CA PRO A 181 19.17 22.69 -5.61
C PRO A 181 18.64 22.57 -4.17
N LYS A 182 17.49 23.19 -3.87
CA LYS A 182 16.81 23.12 -2.57
C LYS A 182 15.67 22.10 -2.53
N HIS A 183 15.48 21.33 -3.59
CA HIS A 183 14.46 20.31 -3.66
C HIS A 183 14.62 19.29 -2.52
N VAL A 184 13.51 19.00 -1.84
CA VAL A 184 13.39 17.88 -0.90
C VAL A 184 12.89 16.69 -1.69
N PHE A 185 13.62 15.58 -1.67
CA PHE A 185 13.18 14.35 -2.31
C PHE A 185 11.94 13.80 -1.61
N ILE A 186 10.88 13.47 -2.33
CA ILE A 186 9.63 12.96 -1.76
C ILE A 186 9.24 11.67 -2.47
N ALA A 187 9.14 10.60 -1.69
CA ALA A 187 8.64 9.33 -2.16
C ALA A 187 7.43 8.88 -1.33
N SER A 188 6.47 8.23 -2.00
CA SER A 188 5.22 7.82 -1.36
C SER A 188 4.70 6.49 -1.85
N ILE A 189 3.82 5.85 -1.05
CA ILE A 189 3.11 4.63 -1.41
C ILE A 189 1.62 4.93 -1.56
N ASP A 190 1.01 4.37 -2.61
CA ASP A 190 -0.42 4.09 -2.86
C ASP A 190 -0.67 4.24 -4.36
N GLY A 191 -0.23 5.36 -4.94
CA GLY A 191 -0.60 5.76 -6.28
C GLY A 191 -2.02 6.31 -6.27
N LYS A 192 -2.26 7.49 -5.70
CA LYS A 192 -3.52 8.22 -5.97
C LYS A 192 -3.35 9.11 -7.21
N PRO A 193 -4.41 9.29 -8.02
CA PRO A 193 -4.35 10.17 -9.19
C PRO A 193 -3.88 11.60 -8.87
N SER A 194 -4.25 12.14 -7.71
CA SER A 194 -3.77 13.44 -7.23
C SER A 194 -2.25 13.45 -7.01
N THR A 195 -1.70 12.37 -6.47
CA THR A 195 -0.26 12.23 -6.22
C THR A 195 0.52 12.09 -7.53
N LEU A 196 -0.01 11.39 -8.53
CA LEU A 196 0.62 11.39 -9.85
C LEU A 196 0.61 12.75 -10.54
N HIS A 197 -0.37 13.60 -10.23
CA HIS A 197 -0.33 14.97 -10.72
C HIS A 197 0.84 15.72 -10.09
N TRP A 198 1.09 15.57 -8.78
CA TRP A 198 2.26 16.14 -8.11
C TRP A 198 3.58 15.60 -8.66
N LEU A 199 3.64 14.30 -8.95
CA LEU A 199 4.79 13.66 -9.61
C LEU A 199 5.07 14.31 -10.96
N ARG A 200 4.05 14.46 -11.81
CA ARG A 200 4.17 15.11 -13.13
C ARG A 200 4.55 16.58 -13.06
N MET A 201 4.12 17.27 -12.01
CA MET A 201 4.51 18.65 -11.76
C MET A 201 5.91 18.79 -11.14
N GLY A 202 6.55 17.68 -10.74
CA GLY A 202 7.87 17.68 -10.12
C GLY A 202 7.87 18.07 -8.64
N TYR A 203 6.73 18.05 -7.95
CA TYR A 203 6.68 18.29 -6.51
C TYR A 203 7.16 17.09 -5.67
N ILE A 204 7.08 15.89 -6.25
CA ILE A 204 7.55 14.64 -5.64
C ILE A 204 8.29 13.83 -6.69
N ASP A 205 9.06 12.84 -6.25
CA ASP A 205 10.03 12.10 -7.09
C ASP A 205 9.54 10.72 -7.45
N VAL A 206 8.93 10.01 -6.48
CA VAL A 206 8.63 8.59 -6.63
C VAL A 206 7.27 8.24 -6.02
N VAL A 207 6.54 7.38 -6.73
CA VAL A 207 5.27 6.82 -6.27
C VAL A 207 5.30 5.31 -6.45
N TYR A 208 5.36 4.61 -5.34
CA TYR A 208 5.19 3.16 -5.25
C TYR A 208 3.69 2.84 -5.27
N SER A 209 3.15 2.65 -6.48
CA SER A 209 1.72 2.38 -6.65
C SER A 209 1.35 0.98 -6.18
N GLN A 210 0.24 0.87 -5.44
CA GLN A 210 -0.33 -0.41 -5.06
C GLN A 210 -1.10 -1.06 -6.21
N THR A 211 -1.47 -0.30 -7.25
CA THR A 211 -2.18 -0.80 -8.44
C THR A 211 -3.44 -1.64 -8.12
N PRO A 212 -4.36 -1.17 -7.26
CA PRO A 212 -5.48 -2.00 -6.79
C PRO A 212 -6.41 -2.47 -7.90
N ASP A 213 -6.53 -1.69 -8.98
CA ASP A 213 -7.26 -2.07 -10.20
C ASP A 213 -6.64 -3.28 -10.90
N SER A 214 -5.30 -3.33 -10.94
CA SER A 214 -4.48 -4.32 -11.61
C SER A 214 -4.48 -5.61 -10.79
N ILE A 215 -4.37 -5.51 -9.47
CA ILE A 215 -4.54 -6.65 -8.55
C ILE A 215 -5.95 -7.25 -8.71
N ALA A 216 -6.99 -6.41 -8.71
CA ALA A 216 -8.37 -6.88 -8.85
C ALA A 216 -8.60 -7.55 -10.22
N ALA A 217 -8.15 -6.92 -11.31
CA ALA A 217 -8.28 -7.46 -12.66
C ALA A 217 -7.48 -8.75 -12.85
N ALA A 218 -6.26 -8.82 -12.31
CA ALA A 218 -5.43 -10.02 -12.28
C ALA A 218 -6.14 -11.17 -11.55
N LEU A 219 -6.64 -10.92 -10.34
CA LEU A 219 -7.40 -11.91 -9.58
C LEU A 219 -8.69 -12.35 -10.27
N TRP A 220 -9.34 -11.46 -11.03
CA TRP A 220 -10.51 -11.85 -11.83
C TRP A 220 -10.13 -12.74 -13.01
N ASN A 221 -8.95 -12.55 -13.61
CA ASN A 221 -8.44 -13.49 -14.60
C ASN A 221 -8.13 -14.85 -13.97
N VAL A 222 -7.49 -14.89 -12.80
CA VAL A 222 -7.28 -16.14 -12.05
C VAL A 222 -8.60 -16.84 -11.74
N ALA A 223 -9.60 -16.09 -11.25
CA ALA A 223 -10.91 -16.64 -10.95
C ALA A 223 -11.59 -17.21 -12.20
N LYS A 224 -11.60 -16.48 -13.32
CA LYS A 224 -12.19 -16.95 -14.58
C LYS A 224 -11.51 -18.21 -15.11
N GLU A 225 -10.18 -18.28 -15.06
CA GLU A 225 -9.41 -19.37 -15.66
C GLU A 225 -9.43 -20.65 -14.83
N TYR A 226 -9.36 -20.52 -13.50
CA TYR A 226 -9.11 -21.64 -12.60
C TYR A 226 -10.27 -21.96 -11.66
N ILE A 227 -11.22 -21.04 -11.45
CA ILE A 227 -12.37 -21.25 -10.57
C ILE A 227 -13.66 -21.35 -11.40
N LEU A 228 -14.05 -20.26 -12.06
CA LEU A 228 -15.35 -20.10 -12.73
C LEU A 228 -15.42 -20.81 -14.10
N LYS A 229 -14.31 -21.33 -14.61
CA LYS A 229 -14.27 -22.11 -15.85
C LYS A 229 -15.13 -23.37 -15.77
N ASP A 230 -15.26 -23.93 -14.56
CA ASP A 230 -16.11 -25.08 -14.27
C ASP A 230 -16.82 -24.86 -12.92
N ALA A 231 -18.14 -24.70 -12.97
CA ALA A 231 -18.98 -24.50 -11.78
C ALA A 231 -19.35 -25.80 -11.06
N SER A 232 -18.70 -26.93 -11.37
CA SER A 232 -18.95 -28.24 -10.74
C SER A 232 -18.85 -28.21 -9.21
N TYR A 233 -18.06 -27.30 -8.64
CA TYR A 233 -17.94 -27.08 -7.20
C TYR A 233 -19.24 -26.65 -6.51
N GLN A 234 -20.26 -26.21 -7.26
CA GLN A 234 -21.60 -25.89 -6.74
C GLN A 234 -22.50 -27.14 -6.57
N TYR A 235 -22.02 -28.33 -6.94
CA TYR A 235 -22.78 -29.59 -6.89
C TYR A 235 -21.96 -30.70 -6.23
N GLU A 236 -22.64 -31.70 -5.66
CA GLU A 236 -21.97 -32.87 -5.04
C GLU A 236 -20.99 -33.53 -6.05
N PRO A 237 -19.72 -33.79 -5.67
CA PRO A 237 -19.16 -33.87 -4.31
C PRO A 237 -18.64 -32.55 -3.70
N TYR A 238 -18.92 -31.40 -4.31
CA TYR A 238 -18.52 -30.07 -3.84
C TYR A 238 -17.00 -29.85 -3.75
N GLU A 239 -16.28 -30.33 -4.75
CA GLU A 239 -14.83 -30.17 -4.80
C GLU A 239 -14.46 -28.77 -5.32
N LEU A 240 -13.88 -27.95 -4.44
CA LEU A 240 -13.41 -26.61 -4.81
C LEU A 240 -12.22 -26.67 -5.79
N PRO A 241 -12.18 -25.82 -6.83
CA PRO A 241 -11.11 -25.83 -7.81
C PRO A 241 -9.73 -25.55 -7.21
N VAL A 242 -8.70 -26.18 -7.77
CA VAL A 242 -7.30 -25.97 -7.36
C VAL A 242 -6.64 -24.96 -8.28
N ILE A 243 -6.10 -23.89 -7.72
CA ILE A 243 -5.30 -22.91 -8.46
C ILE A 243 -3.85 -23.42 -8.51
N PRO A 244 -3.24 -23.58 -9.70
CA PRO A 244 -1.86 -24.01 -9.81
C PRO A 244 -0.93 -22.90 -9.34
N ILE A 245 -0.04 -23.21 -8.40
CA ILE A 245 0.99 -22.29 -7.89
C ILE A 245 2.40 -22.91 -8.07
N PRO A 246 3.44 -22.11 -8.39
CA PRO A 246 3.42 -20.65 -8.52
C PRO A 246 2.68 -20.19 -9.78
N LEU A 247 2.04 -19.03 -9.68
CA LEU A 247 1.34 -18.39 -10.79
C LEU A 247 2.02 -17.07 -11.12
N GLU A 248 2.37 -16.89 -12.39
CA GLU A 248 2.79 -15.59 -12.91
C GLU A 248 1.57 -14.92 -13.54
N VAL A 249 1.15 -13.79 -12.98
CA VAL A 249 0.03 -13.01 -13.52
C VAL A 249 0.58 -11.70 -14.05
N LYS A 250 0.35 -11.46 -15.35
CA LYS A 250 0.72 -10.20 -15.97
C LYS A 250 -0.32 -9.14 -15.64
N GLN A 251 0.14 -7.91 -15.56
CA GLN A 251 -0.74 -6.76 -15.43
C GLN A 251 -1.71 -6.69 -16.64
N PRO A 252 -3.03 -6.61 -16.41
CA PRO A 252 -3.99 -6.53 -17.51
C PRO A 252 -3.93 -5.19 -18.24
N GLU A 253 -4.12 -5.21 -19.56
CA GLU A 253 -4.27 -4.00 -20.39
C GLU A 253 -5.46 -3.15 -19.91
N GLY A 254 -5.35 -1.82 -20.05
CA GLY A 254 -6.43 -0.88 -19.72
C GLY A 254 -6.64 -0.62 -18.22
N CYS A 255 -5.80 -1.17 -17.34
CA CYS A 255 -5.71 -0.73 -15.95
C CYS A 255 -5.08 0.67 -15.92
N TYR A 256 -5.59 1.56 -15.06
CA TYR A 256 -5.05 2.92 -14.86
C TYR A 256 -3.56 2.89 -14.54
N TRP A 257 -3.14 1.83 -13.84
CA TRP A 257 -1.75 1.63 -13.44
C TRP A 257 -0.96 0.69 -14.37
N GLY A 258 -1.55 0.21 -15.46
CA GLY A 258 -1.09 -0.98 -16.19
C GLY A 258 -1.04 -0.93 -17.69
N GLY A 259 -0.91 0.26 -18.27
CA GLY A 259 -0.60 0.42 -19.69
C GLY A 259 0.82 0.94 -19.91
N GLU A 260 1.33 0.71 -21.12
CA GLU A 260 2.45 1.47 -21.70
C GLU A 260 2.12 2.99 -21.83
N ASP A 261 0.93 3.41 -21.41
CA ASP A 261 0.36 4.77 -21.52
C ASP A 261 0.78 5.74 -20.40
N LEU A 262 1.82 5.43 -19.63
CA LEU A 262 2.43 6.35 -18.66
C LEU A 262 3.83 6.77 -19.14
N THR A 263 3.92 7.24 -20.39
CA THR A 263 5.04 8.04 -20.90
C THR A 263 4.65 9.50 -21.02
#